data_AF-A0A1F8DML4-F1
#
_entry.id   AF-A0A1F8DML4-F1
#
_cell.length_a   1.000
_cell.length_b   1.000
_cell.length_c   1.000
_cell.angle_alpha   90.00
_cell.angle_beta   90.00
_cell.angle_gamma   90.00
#
_symmetry.space_group_name_H-M   'P 1'
#
loop_
_entity.id
_entity.type
_entity.pdbx_description
1 polymer ?
#
loop_
_entity_poly.entity_id
_entity_poly.type
_entity_poly.pdbx_seq_one_letter_code
_entity_poly.pdbx_strand_id
1 'polypeptide(L)'
;MYEHLLFLLYWSLNSLALYFLGLLFPGSVVLGTWRLTAAETAIYAGFWLTFFVWTMWEYVLFRKVKLEPFTLRFLFFLVVNSLGIWLVSRYAGYTGLGITSFWWAFALGAVTNLLQVVAWKLLGEKLKG
;
A
#
# COMPACT_ATOMS: atom_id res chain seq x y z
N MET A 1 -17.82 10.26 4.34
CA MET A 1 -16.77 11.17 4.86
C MET A 1 -15.65 10.42 5.59
N TYR A 2 -15.97 9.52 6.52
CA TYR A 2 -15.00 8.68 7.26
C TYR A 2 -14.09 7.83 6.35
N GLU A 3 -14.67 7.14 5.37
CA GLU A 3 -13.93 6.30 4.43
C GLU A 3 -12.92 7.10 3.60
N HIS A 4 -13.25 8.33 3.23
CA HIS A 4 -12.33 9.20 2.49
C HIS A 4 -11.14 9.66 3.35
N LEU A 5 -11.37 9.95 4.64
CA LEU A 5 -10.27 10.29 5.57
C LEU A 5 -9.38 9.09 5.83
N LEU A 6 -9.96 7.90 5.97
CA LEU A 6 -9.19 6.66 6.14
C LEU A 6 -8.38 6.34 4.88
N PHE A 7 -8.98 6.48 3.69
CA PHE A 7 -8.30 6.34 2.41
C PHE A 7 -7.13 7.33 2.31
N LEU A 8 -7.37 8.61 2.61
CA LEU A 8 -6.36 9.65 2.55
C LEU A 8 -5.22 9.42 3.54
N LEU A 9 -5.52 9.00 4.77
CA LEU A 9 -4.49 8.66 5.76
C LEU A 9 -3.66 7.48 5.27
N TYR A 10 -4.32 6.41 4.80
CA TYR A 10 -3.63 5.22 4.36
C TYR A 10 -2.76 5.48 3.12
N TRP A 11 -3.27 6.26 2.17
CA TRP A 11 -2.49 6.75 1.04
C TRP A 11 -1.28 7.59 1.46
N SER A 12 -1.46 8.52 2.41
CA SER A 12 -0.36 9.33 2.93
C SER A 12 0.72 8.47 3.58
N LEU A 13 0.31 7.49 4.39
CA LEU A 13 1.24 6.56 5.04
C LEU A 13 1.98 5.68 4.02
N ASN A 14 1.28 5.16 3.01
CA ASN A 14 1.91 4.39 1.93
C ASN A 14 2.92 5.23 1.15
N SER A 15 2.56 6.47 0.82
CA SER A 15 3.45 7.39 0.09
C SER A 15 4.71 7.70 0.90
N LEU A 16 4.56 8.01 2.19
CA LEU A 16 5.70 8.24 3.08
C LEU A 16 6.57 6.98 3.21
N ALA A 17 5.96 5.82 3.41
CA ALA A 17 6.70 4.56 3.54
C ALA A 17 7.52 4.25 2.30
N LEU A 18 6.92 4.36 1.11
CA LEU A 18 7.62 4.14 -0.15
C LEU A 18 8.78 5.14 -0.31
N TYR A 19 8.54 6.42 -0.02
CA TYR A 19 9.58 7.45 -0.11
C TYR A 19 10.78 7.13 0.79
N PHE A 20 10.54 6.86 2.09
CA PHE A 20 11.62 6.53 3.01
C PHE A 20 12.34 5.23 2.65
N LEU A 21 11.61 4.21 2.20
CA LEU A 21 12.22 2.94 1.81
C LEU A 21 13.06 3.08 0.53
N GLY A 22 12.67 3.95 -0.40
CA GLY A 22 13.51 4.32 -1.55
C GLY A 22 14.79 5.04 -1.15
N LEU A 23 14.75 5.88 -0.12
CA LEU A 23 15.95 6.55 0.41
C LEU A 23 16.88 5.59 1.17
N LEU A 24 16.31 4.65 1.92
CA LEU A 24 17.07 3.68 2.72
C LEU A 24 17.67 2.55 1.86
N PHE A 25 16.98 2.16 0.80
CA PHE A 25 17.36 1.03 -0.06
C PHE A 25 17.37 1.39 -1.55
N PRO A 26 18.12 2.42 -1.99
CA PRO A 26 18.06 2.93 -3.36
C PRO A 26 18.50 1.92 -4.43
N GLY A 27 19.35 0.96 -4.05
CA GLY A 27 19.76 -0.13 -4.94
C GLY A 27 18.69 -1.22 -5.14
N SER A 28 17.61 -1.19 -4.37
CA SER A 28 16.55 -2.21 -4.37
C SER A 28 15.15 -1.65 -4.62
N VAL A 29 14.89 -0.43 -4.16
CA VAL A 29 13.65 0.31 -4.33
C VAL A 29 14.00 1.61 -5.05
N VAL A 30 13.69 1.66 -6.33
CA VAL A 30 13.99 2.80 -7.20
C VAL A 30 12.75 3.67 -7.28
N LEU A 31 12.92 4.95 -6.99
CA LEU A 31 11.86 5.95 -7.14
C LEU A 31 12.30 7.00 -8.15
N GLY A 32 11.47 7.22 -9.15
CA GLY A 32 11.67 8.26 -10.14
C GLY A 32 11.77 7.72 -11.55
N THR A 33 11.47 8.60 -12.49
CA THR A 33 11.62 8.36 -13.92
C THR A 33 12.11 9.63 -14.58
N TRP A 34 12.25 9.61 -15.90
CA TRP A 34 12.49 10.81 -16.69
C TRP A 34 11.35 11.84 -16.60
N ARG A 35 10.15 11.45 -16.12
CA ARG A 35 8.98 12.35 -15.95
C ARG A 35 8.68 12.71 -14.50
N LEU A 36 8.94 11.80 -13.56
CA LEU A 36 8.51 11.92 -12.17
C LEU A 36 9.73 11.98 -11.26
N THR A 37 9.71 12.93 -10.33
CA THR A 37 10.65 12.96 -9.21
C THR A 37 10.39 11.80 -8.25
N ALA A 38 11.34 11.52 -7.35
CA ALA A 38 11.18 10.48 -6.34
C ALA A 38 9.99 10.75 -5.40
N ALA A 39 9.74 12.01 -5.04
CA ALA A 39 8.60 12.39 -4.19
C ALA A 39 7.26 12.20 -4.92
N GLU A 40 7.13 12.67 -6.16
CA GLU A 40 5.92 12.49 -6.97
C GLU A 40 5.64 11.01 -7.22
N THR A 41 6.70 10.24 -7.51
CA THR A 41 6.64 8.78 -7.65
C THR A 41 6.07 8.13 -6.40
N ALA A 42 6.58 8.49 -5.23
CA ALA A 42 6.10 7.91 -3.97
C ALA A 42 4.61 8.21 -3.73
N ILE A 43 4.18 9.44 -4.04
CA ILE A 43 2.77 9.85 -3.95
C ILE A 43 1.90 9.06 -4.94
N TYR A 44 2.31 8.98 -6.21
CA TYR A 44 1.57 8.28 -7.26
C TYR A 44 1.52 6.76 -7.03
N ALA A 45 2.65 6.14 -6.72
CA ALA A 45 2.73 4.72 -6.41
C ALA A 45 1.95 4.38 -5.14
N GLY A 46 2.04 5.25 -4.11
CA GLY A 46 1.24 5.14 -2.90
C GLY A 46 -0.26 5.21 -3.18
N PHE A 47 -0.69 6.07 -4.12
CA PHE A 47 -2.09 6.16 -4.54
C PHE A 47 -2.55 4.86 -5.17
N TRP A 48 -1.84 4.36 -6.18
CA TRP A 48 -2.22 3.13 -6.90
C TRP A 48 -2.23 1.90 -6.00
N LEU A 49 -1.28 1.82 -5.05
CA LEU A 49 -1.27 0.76 -4.04
C LEU A 49 -2.53 0.83 -3.16
N THR A 50 -2.84 2.01 -2.64
CA THR A 50 -4.00 2.23 -1.77
C THR A 50 -5.30 1.93 -2.50
N PHE A 51 -5.43 2.41 -3.74
CA PHE A 51 -6.57 2.14 -4.62
C PHE A 51 -6.76 0.65 -4.86
N PHE A 52 -5.68 -0.09 -5.14
CA PHE A 52 -5.73 -1.53 -5.33
C PHE A 52 -6.20 -2.25 -4.06
N VAL A 53 -5.60 -1.94 -2.91
CA VAL A 53 -5.97 -2.53 -1.62
C VAL A 53 -7.45 -2.25 -1.29
N TRP A 54 -7.91 -1.03 -1.54
CA TRP A 54 -9.30 -0.64 -1.31
C TRP A 54 -10.26 -1.43 -2.21
N THR A 55 -9.93 -1.58 -3.49
CA THR A 55 -10.73 -2.38 -4.44
C THR A 55 -10.83 -3.84 -4.00
N MET A 56 -9.73 -4.41 -3.48
CA MET A 56 -9.72 -5.78 -2.95
C MET A 56 -10.58 -5.92 -1.69
N TRP A 57 -10.64 -4.89 -0.84
CA TRP A 57 -11.56 -4.86 0.30
C TRP A 57 -13.03 -4.84 -0.14
N GLU A 58 -13.39 -3.96 -1.08
CA GLU A 58 -14.74 -3.92 -1.65
C GLU A 58 -15.14 -5.25 -2.29
N TYR A 59 -14.20 -5.90 -3.00
CA TYR A 59 -14.41 -7.23 -3.57
C TYR A 59 -14.73 -8.29 -2.50
N VAL A 60 -13.99 -8.30 -1.38
CA VAL A 60 -14.25 -9.21 -0.26
C VAL A 60 -15.64 -8.99 0.34
N LEU A 61 -16.03 -7.72 0.53
CA LEU A 61 -17.36 -7.35 1.03
C LEU A 61 -18.46 -7.79 0.07
N PHE A 62 -18.30 -7.52 -1.23
CA PHE A 62 -19.24 -7.93 -2.27
C PHE A 62 -19.43 -9.45 -2.32
N ARG A 63 -18.33 -10.21 -2.18
CA ARG A 63 -18.37 -11.68 -2.14
C ARG A 63 -18.80 -12.26 -0.79
N LYS A 64 -19.06 -11.41 0.22
CA LYS A 64 -19.45 -11.80 1.58
C LYS A 64 -18.45 -12.78 2.23
N VAL A 65 -17.17 -12.65 1.87
CA VAL A 65 -16.11 -13.51 2.43
C VAL A 65 -15.77 -13.01 3.83
N LYS A 66 -15.87 -13.90 4.83
CA LYS A 66 -15.50 -13.57 6.21
C LYS A 66 -14.00 -13.74 6.39
N LEU A 67 -13.30 -12.65 6.68
CA LEU A 67 -11.87 -12.65 7.02
C LEU A 67 -11.67 -12.73 8.53
N GLU A 68 -12.17 -13.80 9.14
CA GLU A 68 -11.98 -14.09 10.56
C GLU A 68 -11.33 -15.48 10.68
N PRO A 69 -10.35 -15.67 11.59
CA PRO A 69 -9.87 -14.75 12.63
C PRO A 69 -8.93 -13.63 12.11
N PHE A 70 -8.49 -12.72 12.99
CA PHE A 70 -7.58 -11.60 12.64
C PHE A 70 -6.35 -12.05 11.83
N THR A 71 -5.77 -13.22 12.15
CA THR A 71 -4.64 -13.79 11.40
C THR A 71 -4.97 -14.00 9.93
N LEU A 72 -6.17 -14.47 9.60
CA LEU A 72 -6.60 -14.67 8.21
C LEU A 72 -6.72 -13.33 7.48
N ARG A 73 -7.32 -12.31 8.13
CA ARG A 73 -7.39 -10.95 7.59
C ARG A 73 -6.00 -10.36 7.36
N PHE A 74 -5.11 -10.51 8.32
CA PHE A 74 -3.75 -10.00 8.24
C PHE A 74 -2.98 -10.65 7.09
N LEU A 75 -3.04 -11.98 6.94
CA LEU A 75 -2.38 -12.70 5.85
C LEU A 75 -2.98 -12.35 4.49
N PHE A 76 -4.31 -12.21 4.40
CA PHE A 76 -4.97 -11.78 3.17
C PHE A 76 -4.46 -10.40 2.74
N PHE A 77 -4.46 -9.42 3.65
CA PHE A 77 -4.00 -8.08 3.33
C PHE A 77 -2.49 -7.98 3.12
N LEU A 78 -1.70 -8.84 3.75
CA LEU A 78 -0.28 -8.97 3.44
C LEU A 78 -0.07 -9.38 1.99
N VAL A 79 -0.79 -10.39 1.51
CA VAL A 79 -0.72 -10.83 0.12
C VAL A 79 -1.22 -9.75 -0.82
N VAL A 80 -2.34 -9.09 -0.51
CA VAL A 80 -2.89 -8.00 -1.32
C VAL A 80 -1.93 -6.82 -1.42
N ASN A 81 -1.34 -6.37 -0.31
CA ASN A 81 -0.35 -5.30 -0.32
C ASN A 81 0.88 -5.68 -1.16
N SER A 82 1.41 -6.89 -0.95
CA SER A 82 2.58 -7.39 -1.69
C SER A 82 2.31 -7.48 -3.19
N LEU A 83 1.14 -8.00 -3.56
CA LEU A 83 0.70 -8.08 -4.95
C LEU A 83 0.51 -6.68 -5.55
N GLY A 84 -0.10 -5.76 -4.78
CA GLY A 84 -0.28 -4.37 -5.20
C GLY A 84 1.05 -3.69 -5.50
N ILE A 85 2.05 -3.84 -4.62
CA ILE A 85 3.39 -3.27 -4.84
C ILE A 85 4.05 -3.89 -6.07
N TRP A 86 3.98 -5.22 -6.21
CA TRP A 86 4.50 -5.88 -7.39
C TRP A 86 3.82 -5.37 -8.67
N LEU A 87 2.50 -5.26 -8.70
CA LEU A 87 1.75 -4.73 -9.85
C LEU A 87 2.14 -3.28 -10.16
N VAL A 88 2.14 -2.40 -9.15
CA VAL A 88 2.56 -0.99 -9.31
C VAL A 88 3.97 -0.91 -9.87
N SER A 89 4.88 -1.78 -9.41
CA SER A 89 6.26 -1.82 -9.90
C SER A 89 6.42 -2.34 -11.32
N ARG A 90 5.48 -3.17 -11.82
CA ARG A 90 5.49 -3.64 -13.22
C ARG A 90 5.18 -2.52 -14.20
N TYR A 91 4.47 -1.49 -13.73
CA TYR A 91 4.17 -0.29 -14.50
C TYR A 91 5.10 0.88 -14.12
N ALA A 92 6.35 0.60 -13.77
CA ALA A 92 7.35 1.60 -13.36
C ALA A 92 7.48 2.77 -14.34
N GLY A 93 7.28 2.56 -15.65
CA GLY A 93 7.28 3.64 -16.65
C GLY A 93 6.19 4.71 -16.43
N TYR A 94 5.10 4.35 -15.73
CA TYR A 94 4.00 5.25 -15.39
C TYR A 94 3.97 5.62 -13.90
N THR A 95 4.22 4.66 -13.02
CA THR A 95 4.14 4.85 -11.56
C THR A 95 5.42 5.40 -10.95
N GLY A 96 6.55 5.19 -11.64
CA GLY A 96 7.90 5.52 -11.21
C GLY A 96 8.51 4.62 -10.14
N LEU A 97 7.75 3.67 -9.61
CA LEU A 97 8.24 2.71 -8.62
C LEU A 97 8.88 1.53 -9.33
N GLY A 98 10.16 1.29 -9.06
CA GLY A 98 10.88 0.08 -9.47
C GLY A 98 11.31 -0.73 -8.24
N ILE A 99 11.27 -2.06 -8.36
CA ILE A 99 11.83 -2.97 -7.36
C ILE A 99 12.72 -4.00 -8.04
N THR A 100 13.81 -4.41 -7.39
CA THR A 100 14.77 -5.35 -7.97
C THR A 100 14.28 -6.80 -8.00
N SER A 101 13.42 -7.18 -7.07
CA SER A 101 12.92 -8.56 -6.97
C SER A 101 11.54 -8.64 -6.34
N PHE A 102 10.88 -9.78 -6.52
CA PHE A 102 9.58 -10.05 -5.89
C PHE A 102 9.67 -10.07 -4.36
N TRP A 103 10.81 -10.44 -3.78
CA TRP A 103 11.01 -10.41 -2.33
C TRP A 103 10.87 -9.00 -1.74
N TRP A 104 11.28 -7.97 -2.50
CA TRP A 104 11.03 -6.59 -2.10
C TRP A 104 9.55 -6.21 -2.16
N ALA A 105 8.77 -6.75 -3.08
CA ALA A 105 7.32 -6.56 -3.06
C ALA A 105 6.71 -7.12 -1.77
N PHE A 106 7.17 -8.29 -1.32
CA PHE A 106 6.70 -8.89 -0.07
C PHE A 106 7.15 -8.10 1.17
N ALA A 107 8.42 -7.67 1.23
CA ALA A 107 8.94 -6.88 2.34
C ALA A 107 8.23 -5.52 2.45
N LEU A 108 8.11 -4.79 1.34
CA LEU A 108 7.37 -3.54 1.30
C LEU A 108 5.88 -3.76 1.62
N GLY A 109 5.29 -4.85 1.11
CA GLY A 109 3.90 -5.21 1.37
C GLY A 109 3.63 -5.49 2.84
N ALA A 110 4.59 -6.08 3.55
CA ALA A 110 4.52 -6.25 5.00
C ALA A 110 4.52 -4.90 5.73
N VAL A 111 5.40 -3.98 5.34
CA VAL A 111 5.46 -2.63 5.92
C VAL A 111 4.13 -1.89 5.70
N THR A 112 3.62 -1.87 4.47
CA THR A 112 2.37 -1.17 4.16
C THR A 112 1.15 -1.84 4.80
N ASN A 113 1.15 -3.16 4.98
CA ASN A 113 0.12 -3.87 5.72
C ASN A 113 0.13 -3.51 7.23
N LEU A 114 1.31 -3.38 7.84
CA LEU A 114 1.41 -2.90 9.22
C LEU A 114 0.87 -1.47 9.36
N LEU A 115 1.22 -0.59 8.42
CA LEU A 115 0.67 0.77 8.38
C LEU A 115 -0.84 0.80 8.17
N GLN A 116 -1.38 -0.13 7.37
CA GLN A 116 -2.82 -0.31 7.19
C GLN A 116 -3.51 -0.65 8.52
N VAL A 117 -2.96 -1.58 9.28
CA VAL A 117 -3.48 -1.94 10.62
C VAL A 117 -3.42 -0.74 11.56
N VAL A 118 -2.32 0.02 11.56
CA VAL A 118 -2.18 1.24 12.37
C VAL A 118 -3.22 2.28 11.97
N ALA A 119 -3.40 2.55 10.67
CA ALA A 119 -4.39 3.49 10.17
C ALA A 119 -5.82 3.11 10.61
N TRP A 120 -6.16 1.82 10.50
CA TRP A 120 -7.45 1.30 10.96
C TRP A 120 -7.65 1.40 12.47
N LYS A 121 -6.60 1.22 13.29
CA LYS A 121 -6.72 1.44 14.73
C LYS A 121 -6.90 2.92 15.08
N LEU A 122 -6.08 3.79 14.49
CA LEU A 122 -6.09 5.23 14.79
C LEU A 122 -7.41 5.92 14.43
N LEU A 123 -7.95 5.64 13.24
CA LEU A 123 -9.20 6.25 12.76
C LEU A 123 -10.42 5.35 12.96
N GLY A 124 -10.27 4.02 12.88
CA GLY A 124 -11.42 3.12 12.91
C GLY A 124 -11.95 2.76 14.30
N GLU A 125 -11.16 2.89 15.37
CA GLU A 125 -11.66 2.72 16.74
C GLU A 125 -12.28 4.01 17.30
N LYS A 126 -11.69 5.18 16.99
CA LYS A 126 -12.20 6.50 17.45
C LYS A 126 -13.57 6.89 16.90
N LEU A 127 -14.09 6.18 15.91
CA LEU A 127 -15.30 6.55 15.17
C LEU A 127 -16.42 5.49 15.27
N LYS A 128 -16.27 4.52 16.19
CA LYS A 128 -17.35 3.64 16.67
C LYS A 128 -17.99 4.11 17.99
N GLY A 129 -17.51 5.24 18.54
CA GLY A 129 -18.07 5.90 19.73
C GLY A 129 -19.09 6.95 19.35
#